data_AF-A0A6J2U6H2-F1
#
_entry.id   AF-A0A6J2U6H2-F1
#
_cell.length_a   1.000
_cell.length_b   1.000
_cell.length_c   1.000
_cell.angle_alpha   90.00
_cell.angle_beta   90.00
_cell.angle_gamma   90.00
#
_symmetry.space_group_name_H-M   'P 1'
#
loop_
_entity.id
_entity.type
_entity.pdbx_description
1 polymer ?
#
loop_
_entity_poly.entity_id
_entity_poly.type
_entity_poly.pdbx_seq_one_letter_code
_entity_poly.pdbx_strand_id
1 'polypeptide(L)'
;MSFSKVGKCCTSTPSKTYPLRVPELLADLGLSPWSWGNRTPINVPRSVDLMPMRTREIELRWPSTKPSTTSKLGNVNENRTHLKVPGWRGPASKPGNETKIRRSLFVVERHAVTPQRDTQWIQDTTERIEAYLKQLGIRQTLFHGSLRQMSTKQFVAVVNHFLRCAGCTQIALDKGNHIESLLVALRQLRYPHKVNRSWLLTPTVTHCFGYVLMMLDFLMDFAPPPEADSQAEFAFTEDTLDEFIFGKAVKLFPIYQANKSKLCDILDQDSELAEMKSKSLELKQLKAEESGLDADIMSRSKELQQLREKLKTLQTELLQCKYLLQAGSVKCKGSEHLLKTKDNILQSTCSEPEYQKQEVAQPTTCSLEKLYQLKDELQMCRRVRQELCERDHLQKLQLRRARKELLTSIEAFNVRMRDLIYSSRWRVSSSLQLELPIHPTREDVAQRHKLLQLLRSKMDIESSAVKTKIGTDLSKANHAA
;
A
#
# COMPACT_ATOMS: atom_id res chain seq x y z
N MET A 1 -19.83 -23.35 -76.90
CA MET A 1 -18.44 -23.67 -77.29
C MET A 1 -17.58 -23.70 -76.05
N SER A 2 -16.84 -24.80 -75.90
CA SER A 2 -15.56 -24.95 -75.19
C SER A 2 -15.54 -24.99 -73.65
N PHE A 3 -15.26 -26.22 -73.20
CA PHE A 3 -15.00 -26.74 -71.86
C PHE A 3 -13.88 -26.04 -71.08
N SER A 4 -13.96 -26.11 -69.73
CA SER A 4 -12.90 -26.75 -68.92
C SER A 4 -13.39 -27.16 -67.52
N LYS A 5 -13.28 -28.47 -67.27
CA LYS A 5 -13.30 -29.17 -65.97
C LYS A 5 -12.05 -28.82 -65.17
N VAL A 6 -12.14 -28.83 -63.84
CA VAL A 6 -11.25 -29.43 -62.79
C VAL A 6 -11.91 -28.99 -61.46
N GLY A 7 -12.16 -29.77 -60.41
CA GLY A 7 -11.70 -31.07 -59.94
C GLY A 7 -11.65 -30.97 -58.41
N LYS A 8 -12.53 -31.68 -57.71
CA LYS A 8 -12.59 -31.76 -56.24
C LYS A 8 -11.38 -32.52 -55.71
N CYS A 9 -10.75 -32.03 -54.64
CA CYS A 9 -9.92 -32.86 -53.76
C CYS A 9 -10.11 -32.42 -52.30
N CYS A 10 -10.76 -33.29 -51.54
CA CYS A 10 -10.71 -33.33 -50.08
C CYS A 10 -9.37 -33.96 -49.67
N THR A 11 -8.64 -33.34 -48.75
CA THR A 11 -7.56 -34.01 -48.03
C THR A 11 -7.70 -33.74 -46.54
N SER A 12 -8.26 -34.74 -45.85
CA SER A 12 -8.18 -34.95 -44.42
C SER A 12 -6.73 -35.22 -44.00
N THR A 13 -6.19 -34.42 -43.09
CA THR A 13 -4.91 -34.67 -42.42
C THR A 13 -5.12 -35.53 -41.17
N PRO A 14 -4.39 -36.64 -40.99
CA PRO A 14 -4.45 -37.43 -39.76
C PRO A 14 -3.54 -36.83 -38.68
N SER A 15 -4.11 -36.57 -37.51
CA SER A 15 -3.38 -36.30 -36.27
C SER A 15 -2.66 -37.58 -35.82
N LYS A 16 -1.33 -37.58 -35.90
CA LYS A 16 -0.46 -38.59 -35.28
C LYS A 16 -0.01 -38.06 -33.92
N THR A 17 -0.58 -38.61 -32.86
CA THR A 17 -0.08 -38.52 -31.49
C THR A 17 1.17 -39.37 -31.34
N TYR A 18 2.31 -38.75 -31.03
CA TYR A 18 3.51 -39.44 -30.55
C TYR A 18 3.55 -39.33 -29.02
N PRO A 19 3.74 -40.43 -28.28
CA PRO A 19 4.05 -40.34 -26.86
C PRO A 19 5.52 -39.93 -26.69
N LEU A 20 5.75 -38.75 -26.13
CA LEU A 20 7.06 -38.32 -25.66
C LEU A 20 7.44 -39.15 -24.43
N ARG A 21 8.30 -40.16 -24.65
CA ARG A 21 9.17 -40.74 -23.62
C ARG A 21 10.24 -39.69 -23.27
N VAL A 22 10.23 -39.19 -22.04
CA VAL A 22 11.35 -38.43 -21.47
C VAL A 22 12.24 -39.41 -20.71
N PRO A 23 13.58 -39.37 -20.88
CA PRO A 23 14.50 -40.29 -20.22
C PRO A 23 14.74 -39.96 -18.75
N GLU A 24 15.04 -41.02 -18.00
CA GLU A 24 15.65 -41.06 -16.66
C GLU A 24 16.79 -40.04 -16.52
N LEU A 25 16.62 -39.04 -15.64
CA LEU A 25 17.71 -38.22 -15.11
C LEU A 25 17.23 -37.46 -13.84
N LEU A 26 16.64 -38.18 -12.88
CA LEU A 26 16.21 -37.62 -11.58
C LEU A 26 16.29 -38.63 -10.41
N ALA A 27 17.19 -39.62 -10.50
CA ALA A 27 17.36 -40.64 -9.46
C ALA A 27 18.31 -40.24 -8.30
N ASP A 28 18.97 -39.08 -8.36
CA ASP A 28 20.04 -38.72 -7.40
C ASP A 28 19.61 -37.83 -6.22
N LEU A 29 18.32 -37.65 -5.97
CA LEU A 29 17.85 -36.81 -4.85
C LEU A 29 17.07 -37.52 -3.74
N GLY A 30 17.01 -38.86 -3.73
CA GLY A 30 16.71 -39.63 -2.51
C GLY A 30 15.44 -39.24 -1.72
N LEU A 31 14.41 -38.69 -2.37
CA LEU A 31 13.17 -38.29 -1.71
C LEU A 31 12.01 -39.12 -2.25
N SER A 32 11.58 -40.09 -1.42
CA SER A 32 10.43 -40.96 -1.68
C SER A 32 9.11 -40.18 -1.49
N PRO A 33 8.14 -40.27 -2.42
CA PRO A 33 6.90 -39.48 -2.35
C PRO A 33 5.73 -40.15 -1.61
N TRP A 34 5.95 -41.20 -0.79
CA TRP A 34 4.86 -41.90 -0.10
C TRP A 34 5.06 -41.96 1.43
N SER A 35 4.66 -40.91 2.14
CA SER A 35 4.39 -40.99 3.59
C SER A 35 3.48 -39.85 4.08
N TRP A 36 2.19 -39.92 3.77
CA TRP A 36 1.16 -39.20 4.53
C TRP A 36 0.33 -40.22 5.31
N GLY A 37 0.86 -40.57 6.49
CA GLY A 37 0.17 -41.39 7.48
C GLY A 37 -0.76 -40.53 8.34
N ASN A 38 -1.98 -41.05 8.50
CA ASN A 38 -3.05 -40.61 9.40
C ASN A 38 -2.56 -40.05 10.74
N ARG A 39 -2.97 -38.81 11.07
CA ARG A 39 -2.92 -38.30 12.45
C ARG A 39 -4.31 -38.36 13.05
N THR A 40 -4.45 -39.20 14.07
CA THR A 40 -5.57 -39.23 15.01
C THR A 40 -5.62 -37.93 15.84
N PRO A 41 -6.81 -37.49 16.29
CA PRO A 41 -6.95 -36.24 17.03
C PRO A 41 -6.39 -36.39 18.46
N ILE A 42 -5.45 -35.50 18.80
CA ILE A 42 -4.93 -35.35 20.16
C ILE A 42 -5.97 -34.60 21.00
N ASN A 43 -6.40 -35.24 22.08
CA ASN A 43 -7.30 -34.72 23.08
C ASN A 43 -6.54 -33.68 23.94
N VAL A 44 -6.96 -32.41 23.91
CA VAL A 44 -6.35 -31.33 24.70
C VAL A 44 -7.17 -31.13 25.98
N PRO A 45 -6.56 -31.15 27.19
CA PRO A 45 -7.29 -30.90 28.43
C PRO A 45 -7.69 -29.43 28.58
N ARG A 46 -8.84 -29.23 29.24
CA ARG A 46 -9.45 -27.94 29.59
C ARG A 46 -8.46 -26.95 30.23
N SER A 47 -8.51 -25.72 29.72
CA SER A 47 -7.88 -24.51 30.26
C SER A 47 -8.22 -24.30 31.74
N VAL A 48 -7.19 -24.13 32.55
CA VAL A 48 -7.25 -23.66 33.94
C VAL A 48 -7.30 -22.13 33.92
N ASP A 49 -8.18 -21.54 34.72
CA ASP A 49 -8.38 -20.10 34.87
C ASP A 49 -7.09 -19.39 35.29
N LEU A 50 -6.61 -18.50 34.42
CA LEU A 50 -5.55 -17.54 34.73
C LEU A 50 -6.19 -16.23 35.18
N MET A 51 -6.01 -15.89 36.46
CA MET A 51 -6.34 -14.58 37.01
C MET A 51 -5.45 -13.47 36.39
N PRO A 52 -6.01 -12.27 36.13
CA PRO A 52 -5.25 -11.18 35.53
C PRO A 52 -4.35 -10.49 36.57
N MET A 53 -3.05 -10.48 36.28
CA MET A 53 -2.07 -9.64 36.95
C MET A 53 -2.34 -8.16 36.64
N ARG A 54 -2.49 -7.35 37.71
CA ARG A 54 -2.56 -5.89 37.63
C ARG A 54 -1.22 -5.33 37.13
N THR A 55 -1.20 -4.81 35.91
CA THR A 55 -0.13 -3.91 35.46
C THR A 55 -0.35 -2.52 36.08
N ARG A 56 0.66 -2.02 36.79
CA ARG A 56 0.70 -0.61 37.25
C ARG A 56 0.94 0.28 36.03
N GLU A 57 -0.02 1.15 35.73
CA GLU A 57 0.14 2.25 34.78
C GLU A 57 1.21 3.22 35.31
N ILE A 58 2.19 3.52 34.46
CA ILE A 58 3.10 4.65 34.63
C ILE A 58 2.48 5.79 33.83
N GLU A 59 1.81 6.72 34.52
CA GLU A 59 1.30 7.97 33.94
C GLU A 59 2.47 8.86 33.49
N LEU A 60 2.71 8.92 32.18
CA LEU A 60 3.53 9.98 31.59
C LEU A 60 2.64 11.20 31.32
N ARG A 61 2.79 12.18 32.21
CA ARG A 61 2.08 13.46 32.24
C ARG A 61 2.63 14.40 31.16
N TRP A 62 1.82 14.78 30.17
CA TRP A 62 2.14 15.86 29.23
C TRP A 62 1.75 17.23 29.82
N PRO A 63 2.47 18.33 29.54
CA PRO A 63 2.14 19.66 30.06
C PRO A 63 0.93 20.25 29.33
N SER A 64 -0.14 20.50 30.07
CA SER A 64 -1.32 21.24 29.63
C SER A 64 -1.10 22.74 29.86
N THR A 65 -1.14 23.53 28.79
CA THR A 65 -1.20 24.99 28.83
C THR A 65 -2.61 25.43 29.25
N LYS A 66 -2.73 26.00 30.45
CA LYS A 66 -3.91 26.72 30.92
C LYS A 66 -3.89 28.17 30.41
N PRO A 67 -5.04 28.76 30.07
CA PRO A 67 -5.30 30.18 30.29
C PRO A 67 -6.01 30.38 31.65
N SER A 68 -5.53 31.39 32.36
CA SER A 68 -5.98 31.79 33.69
C SER A 68 -7.16 32.77 33.64
N THR A 69 -8.04 32.64 34.64
CA THR A 69 -8.77 33.71 35.39
C THR A 69 -9.82 34.53 34.65
N THR A 70 -11.04 34.80 35.16
CA THR A 70 -11.47 35.20 36.52
C THR A 70 -12.99 34.99 36.75
N SER A 71 -13.35 34.48 37.94
CA SER A 71 -14.42 34.93 38.91
C SER A 71 -15.77 35.48 38.43
N LYS A 72 -16.91 35.37 39.12
CA LYS A 72 -17.41 34.70 40.34
C LYS A 72 -18.92 35.07 40.41
N LEU A 73 -19.72 34.17 41.00
CA LEU A 73 -20.97 34.36 41.76
C LEU A 73 -22.19 35.09 41.14
N GLY A 74 -23.36 34.47 41.33
CA GLY A 74 -24.62 35.19 41.53
C GLY A 74 -25.87 34.44 41.09
N ASN A 75 -26.39 33.58 41.96
CA ASN A 75 -27.69 32.92 41.82
C ASN A 75 -28.75 33.81 42.51
N VAL A 76 -29.74 34.36 41.81
CA VAL A 76 -31.01 34.85 42.40
C VAL A 76 -32.15 34.69 41.39
N ASN A 77 -33.29 34.30 41.96
CA ASN A 77 -34.53 33.82 41.41
C ASN A 77 -35.49 34.95 40.95
N GLU A 78 -36.47 34.57 40.13
CA GLU A 78 -37.85 35.09 40.03
C GLU A 78 -38.22 36.43 39.35
N ASN A 79 -39.20 36.28 38.43
CA ASN A 79 -40.42 37.08 38.21
C ASN A 79 -40.42 38.36 37.34
N ARG A 80 -41.06 38.16 36.16
CA ARG A 80 -42.30 38.83 35.69
C ARG A 80 -42.22 40.26 35.10
N THR A 81 -43.00 40.38 34.01
CA THR A 81 -43.67 41.55 33.42
C THR A 81 -43.06 42.21 32.18
N HIS A 82 -43.80 42.01 31.07
CA HIS A 82 -44.21 42.98 30.05
C HIS A 82 -43.55 44.36 30.07
N LEU A 83 -42.88 44.71 28.97
CA LEU A 83 -42.96 46.05 28.40
C LEU A 83 -42.66 46.00 26.89
N LYS A 84 -43.40 46.86 26.21
CA LYS A 84 -43.69 46.92 24.77
C LYS A 84 -42.93 48.12 24.19
N VAL A 85 -42.53 48.01 22.90
CA VAL A 85 -42.33 49.13 21.92
C VAL A 85 -40.96 49.87 22.01
N PRO A 86 -40.42 50.54 20.95
CA PRO A 86 -40.81 50.65 19.52
C PRO A 86 -39.72 50.27 18.49
N GLY A 87 -40.18 50.22 17.23
CA GLY A 87 -39.40 49.93 16.03
C GLY A 87 -38.33 50.95 15.65
N TRP A 88 -37.35 50.43 14.93
CA TRP A 88 -36.43 51.19 14.10
C TRP A 88 -36.81 50.99 12.65
N ARG A 89 -37.38 52.07 12.08
CA ARG A 89 -37.59 52.27 10.65
C ARG A 89 -36.32 52.96 10.14
N GLY A 90 -35.58 52.31 9.24
CA GLY A 90 -34.47 52.91 8.49
C GLY A 90 -34.75 52.82 6.98
N PRO A 91 -34.27 53.77 6.16
CA PRO A 91 -35.02 54.25 5.00
C PRO A 91 -34.68 53.52 3.70
N ALA A 92 -35.70 53.44 2.85
CA ALA A 92 -35.60 53.12 1.45
C ALA A 92 -34.78 54.17 0.69
N SER A 93 -33.82 53.71 -0.12
CA SER A 93 -33.35 54.44 -1.29
C SER A 93 -33.29 53.48 -2.48
N LYS A 94 -33.70 54.03 -3.62
CA LYS A 94 -34.12 53.39 -4.87
C LYS A 94 -32.92 53.17 -5.84
N PRO A 95 -33.13 52.54 -7.01
CA PRO A 95 -32.12 51.70 -7.68
C PRO A 95 -31.22 52.49 -8.63
N GLY A 96 -29.94 52.10 -8.68
CA GLY A 96 -28.99 52.50 -9.71
C GLY A 96 -28.76 51.35 -10.69
N ASN A 97 -29.25 51.53 -11.91
CA ASN A 97 -29.07 50.59 -13.01
C ASN A 97 -27.69 50.83 -13.63
N GLU A 98 -26.69 50.01 -13.29
CA GLU A 98 -25.42 49.95 -14.01
C GLU A 98 -25.27 48.60 -14.71
N THR A 99 -25.60 48.61 -16.00
CA THR A 99 -25.28 47.58 -16.99
C THR A 99 -23.78 47.54 -17.21
N LYS A 100 -23.04 46.89 -16.30
CA LYS A 100 -21.63 46.56 -16.50
C LYS A 100 -21.52 45.19 -17.18
N ILE A 101 -21.64 45.20 -18.51
CA ILE A 101 -21.26 44.08 -19.37
C ILE A 101 -19.73 43.95 -19.31
N ARG A 102 -19.23 43.27 -18.27
CA ARG A 102 -17.90 42.67 -18.31
C ARG A 102 -18.06 41.31 -19.00
N ARG A 103 -17.67 41.28 -20.28
CA ARG A 103 -17.28 40.04 -20.97
C ARG A 103 -16.09 39.42 -20.22
N SER A 104 -16.40 38.63 -19.20
CA SER A 104 -15.49 37.70 -18.57
C SER A 104 -15.37 36.50 -19.49
N LEU A 105 -14.36 36.52 -20.36
CA LEU A 105 -13.84 35.36 -21.11
C LEU A 105 -12.96 34.46 -20.21
N PHE A 106 -13.34 34.30 -18.94
CA PHE A 106 -12.91 33.13 -18.21
C PHE A 106 -13.97 32.07 -18.46
N VAL A 107 -13.58 31.08 -19.27
CA VAL A 107 -14.18 29.76 -19.20
C VAL A 107 -14.03 29.36 -17.74
N VAL A 108 -15.10 29.58 -16.96
CA VAL A 108 -15.28 28.91 -15.69
C VAL A 108 -15.26 27.45 -16.05
N GLU A 109 -14.11 26.83 -15.82
CA GLU A 109 -13.92 25.40 -15.79
C GLU A 109 -14.98 24.91 -14.80
N ARG A 110 -16.14 24.54 -15.36
CA ARG A 110 -17.30 24.09 -14.59
C ARG A 110 -16.74 23.00 -13.71
N HIS A 111 -16.70 23.25 -12.39
CA HIS A 111 -16.23 22.28 -11.42
C HIS A 111 -16.82 20.94 -11.81
N ALA A 112 -15.94 20.03 -12.27
CA ALA A 112 -16.37 18.74 -12.79
C ALA A 112 -17.35 18.18 -11.77
N VAL A 113 -18.56 17.88 -12.23
CA VAL A 113 -19.62 17.35 -11.37
C VAL A 113 -19.00 16.20 -10.62
N THR A 114 -18.83 16.39 -9.33
CA THR A 114 -18.04 15.48 -8.50
C THR A 114 -18.73 14.11 -8.58
N PRO A 115 -18.04 13.03 -9.01
CA PRO A 115 -18.66 11.78 -9.47
C PRO A 115 -19.62 11.12 -8.48
N GLN A 116 -19.52 11.43 -7.18
CA GLN A 116 -20.33 10.85 -6.12
C GLN A 116 -21.84 11.15 -6.20
N ARG A 117 -22.30 12.00 -7.14
CA ARG A 117 -23.73 12.24 -7.38
C ARG A 117 -24.26 11.52 -8.62
N ASP A 118 -23.37 10.99 -9.46
CA ASP A 118 -23.76 10.27 -10.66
C ASP A 118 -24.17 8.84 -10.29
N THR A 119 -25.44 8.52 -10.51
CA THR A 119 -26.02 7.22 -10.14
C THR A 119 -25.40 6.10 -10.97
N GLN A 120 -25.06 6.37 -12.23
CA GLN A 120 -24.44 5.39 -13.13
C GLN A 120 -23.02 5.08 -12.65
N TRP A 121 -22.22 6.12 -12.37
CA TRP A 121 -20.86 5.94 -11.84
C TRP A 121 -20.84 5.16 -10.52
N ILE A 122 -21.78 5.46 -9.60
CA ILE A 122 -21.93 4.73 -8.34
C ILE A 122 -22.20 3.25 -8.60
N GLN A 123 -23.10 2.92 -9.54
CA GLN A 123 -23.44 1.54 -9.88
C GLN A 123 -22.25 0.81 -10.49
N ASP A 124 -21.65 1.36 -11.55
CA ASP A 124 -20.53 0.74 -12.27
C ASP A 124 -19.33 0.52 -11.33
N THR A 125 -19.04 1.50 -10.48
CA THR A 125 -17.96 1.42 -9.48
C THR A 125 -18.26 0.37 -8.41
N THR A 126 -19.51 0.29 -7.96
CA THR A 126 -19.95 -0.75 -7.01
C THR A 126 -19.74 -2.13 -7.61
N GLU A 127 -20.26 -2.37 -8.82
CA GLU A 127 -20.14 -3.67 -9.51
C GLU A 127 -18.68 -4.05 -9.73
N ARG A 128 -17.81 -3.09 -10.09
CA ARG A 128 -16.37 -3.30 -10.25
C ARG A 128 -15.68 -3.73 -8.97
N ILE A 129 -15.89 -3.02 -7.87
CA ILE A 129 -15.32 -3.36 -6.55
C ILE A 129 -15.87 -4.71 -6.08
N GLU A 130 -17.16 -4.95 -6.29
CA GLU A 130 -17.82 -6.21 -5.94
C GLU A 130 -17.25 -7.41 -6.70
N ALA A 131 -17.00 -7.26 -8.01
CA ALA A 131 -16.38 -8.28 -8.84
C ALA A 131 -14.96 -8.60 -8.36
N TYR A 132 -14.16 -7.58 -8.05
CA TYR A 132 -12.82 -7.74 -7.50
C TYR A 132 -12.83 -8.51 -6.17
N LEU A 133 -13.68 -8.10 -5.23
CA LEU A 133 -13.82 -8.78 -3.94
C LEU A 133 -14.34 -10.22 -4.07
N LYS A 134 -15.13 -10.51 -5.12
CA LYS A 134 -15.61 -11.87 -5.43
C LYS A 134 -14.47 -12.78 -5.88
N GLN A 135 -13.59 -12.29 -6.75
CA GLN A 135 -12.46 -13.05 -7.29
C GLN A 135 -11.46 -13.44 -6.19
N LEU A 136 -11.28 -12.60 -5.18
CA LEU A 136 -10.38 -12.87 -4.06
C LEU A 136 -10.90 -13.96 -3.08
N GLY A 137 -12.10 -14.50 -3.28
CA GLY A 137 -12.72 -15.46 -2.35
C GLY A 137 -13.13 -14.85 -1.00
N ILE A 138 -12.76 -13.60 -0.72
CA ILE A 138 -13.11 -12.83 0.49
C ILE A 138 -14.63 -12.75 0.68
N ARG A 139 -15.39 -12.75 -0.42
CA ARG A 139 -16.86 -12.72 -0.37
C ARG A 139 -17.48 -13.87 0.42
N GLN A 140 -16.99 -15.10 0.28
CA GLN A 140 -17.71 -16.25 0.85
C GLN A 140 -17.75 -16.20 2.39
N THR A 141 -16.70 -15.67 3.01
CA THR A 141 -16.61 -15.59 4.48
C THR A 141 -17.08 -14.25 5.04
N LEU A 142 -16.97 -13.16 4.27
CA LEU A 142 -17.23 -11.82 4.79
C LEU A 142 -18.46 -11.14 4.20
N PHE A 143 -18.97 -11.53 3.02
CA PHE A 143 -20.07 -10.82 2.34
C PHE A 143 -21.14 -11.77 1.80
N HIS A 144 -22.28 -11.80 2.48
CA HIS A 144 -23.47 -12.51 1.99
C HIS A 144 -24.39 -11.59 1.15
N GLY A 145 -24.00 -10.34 0.90
CA GLY A 145 -24.83 -9.33 0.23
C GLY A 145 -24.05 -8.29 -0.58
N SER A 146 -24.76 -7.27 -1.06
CA SER A 146 -24.19 -6.16 -1.82
C SER A 146 -23.37 -5.22 -0.93
N LEU A 147 -22.43 -4.49 -1.54
CA LEU A 147 -21.61 -3.46 -0.88
C LEU A 147 -22.48 -2.35 -0.28
N ARG A 148 -23.66 -2.10 -0.86
CA ARG A 148 -24.68 -1.16 -0.34
C ARG A 148 -25.27 -1.59 1.01
N GLN A 149 -25.19 -2.86 1.36
CA GLN A 149 -25.76 -3.43 2.60
C GLN A 149 -24.67 -3.91 3.58
N MET A 150 -23.42 -3.45 3.42
CA MET A 150 -22.34 -3.87 4.30
C MET A 150 -22.43 -3.26 5.71
N SER A 151 -22.16 -4.07 6.72
CA SER A 151 -21.94 -3.61 8.09
C SER A 151 -20.62 -2.83 8.21
N THR A 152 -20.48 -2.01 9.26
CA THR A 152 -19.21 -1.32 9.56
C THR A 152 -18.05 -2.28 9.73
N LYS A 153 -18.28 -3.49 10.27
CA LYS A 153 -17.24 -4.54 10.38
C LYS A 153 -16.76 -5.02 9.01
N GLN A 154 -17.69 -5.24 8.09
CA GLN A 154 -17.39 -5.63 6.71
C GLN A 154 -16.65 -4.52 5.96
N PHE A 155 -17.09 -3.27 6.13
CA PHE A 155 -16.40 -2.09 5.60
C PHE A 155 -14.95 -2.01 6.09
N VAL A 156 -14.72 -2.12 7.40
CA VAL A 156 -13.37 -2.12 7.99
C VAL A 156 -12.53 -3.27 7.45
N ALA A 157 -13.11 -4.46 7.26
CA ALA A 157 -12.40 -5.60 6.69
C ALA A 157 -11.96 -5.34 5.23
N VAL A 158 -12.83 -4.76 4.40
CA VAL A 158 -12.50 -4.40 3.01
C VAL A 158 -11.42 -3.33 2.96
N VAL A 159 -11.56 -2.27 3.75
CA VAL A 159 -10.56 -1.20 3.80
C VAL A 159 -9.22 -1.74 4.30
N ASN A 160 -9.20 -2.56 5.35
CA ASN A 160 -7.98 -3.17 5.85
C ASN A 160 -7.29 -4.05 4.79
N HIS A 161 -8.06 -4.79 3.98
CA HIS A 161 -7.53 -5.54 2.86
C HIS A 161 -6.84 -4.62 1.85
N PHE A 162 -7.49 -3.55 1.41
CA PHE A 162 -6.87 -2.61 0.46
C PHE A 162 -5.67 -1.85 1.05
N LEU A 163 -5.72 -1.47 2.33
CA LEU A 163 -4.59 -0.83 3.01
C LEU A 163 -3.36 -1.74 3.08
N ARG A 164 -3.56 -3.05 3.27
CA ARG A 164 -2.46 -4.03 3.19
C ARG A 164 -1.87 -4.09 1.78
N CYS A 165 -2.71 -4.05 0.75
CA CYS A 165 -2.24 -4.00 -0.64
C CYS A 165 -1.44 -2.73 -0.94
N ALA A 166 -1.82 -1.60 -0.32
CA ALA A 166 -1.12 -0.34 -0.41
C ALA A 166 0.17 -0.25 0.44
N GLY A 167 0.58 -1.34 1.11
CA GLY A 167 1.76 -1.36 1.96
C GLY A 167 1.57 -0.77 3.36
N CYS A 168 0.36 -0.32 3.73
CA CYS A 168 0.04 0.22 5.06
C CYS A 168 -0.19 -0.90 6.10
N THR A 169 0.68 -1.91 6.14
CA THR A 169 0.52 -3.09 7.02
C THR A 169 0.64 -2.76 8.51
N GLN A 170 1.30 -1.66 8.85
CA GLN A 170 1.51 -1.22 10.24
C GLN A 170 0.27 -0.58 10.86
N ILE A 171 -0.71 -0.15 10.05
CA ILE A 171 -1.92 0.51 10.56
C ILE A 171 -3.00 -0.55 10.77
N ALA A 172 -3.03 -1.14 11.97
CA ALA A 172 -4.12 -2.00 12.37
C ALA A 172 -5.39 -1.18 12.61
N LEU A 173 -6.42 -1.38 11.78
CA LEU A 173 -7.74 -0.79 12.00
C LEU A 173 -8.41 -1.47 13.19
N ASP A 174 -8.17 -0.96 14.39
CA ASP A 174 -8.85 -1.42 15.60
C ASP A 174 -10.35 -1.07 15.56
N LYS A 175 -11.19 -1.94 16.10
CA LYS A 175 -12.65 -1.78 16.13
C LYS A 175 -13.05 -0.47 16.81
N GLY A 176 -12.34 -0.07 17.86
CA GLY A 176 -12.62 1.15 18.62
C GLY A 176 -12.17 2.45 17.96
N ASN A 177 -11.14 2.41 17.09
CA ASN A 177 -10.51 3.61 16.54
C ASN A 177 -10.18 3.52 15.03
N HIS A 178 -10.97 2.74 14.29
CA HIS A 178 -10.78 2.54 12.86
C HIS A 178 -10.87 3.85 12.06
N ILE A 179 -11.66 4.83 12.52
CA ILE A 179 -11.84 6.12 11.83
C ILE A 179 -10.54 6.92 11.81
N GLU A 180 -9.93 7.18 12.98
CA GLU A 180 -8.69 7.97 13.03
C GLU A 180 -7.54 7.23 12.33
N SER A 181 -7.45 5.91 12.54
CA SER A 181 -6.46 5.06 11.89
C SER A 181 -6.58 5.10 10.37
N LEU A 182 -7.80 5.05 9.83
CA LEU A 182 -8.07 5.19 8.41
C LEU A 182 -7.73 6.59 7.88
N LEU A 183 -8.06 7.65 8.62
CA LEU A 183 -7.71 9.01 8.22
C LEU A 183 -6.20 9.24 8.16
N VAL A 184 -5.44 8.64 9.08
CA VAL A 184 -3.96 8.64 9.05
C VAL A 184 -3.46 7.89 7.83
N ALA A 185 -3.99 6.69 7.55
CA ALA A 185 -3.61 5.91 6.37
C ALA A 185 -3.88 6.65 5.06
N LEU A 186 -5.07 7.24 4.90
CA LEU A 186 -5.43 8.00 3.70
C LEU A 186 -4.54 9.24 3.51
N ARG A 187 -4.09 9.87 4.61
CA ARG A 187 -3.13 10.98 4.54
C ARG A 187 -1.76 10.51 4.07
N GLN A 188 -1.27 9.37 4.55
CA GLN A 188 -0.02 8.76 4.10
C GLN A 188 -0.08 8.40 2.61
N LEU A 189 -1.23 7.86 2.17
CA LEU A 189 -1.49 7.54 0.76
C LEU A 189 -1.75 8.78 -0.12
N ARG A 190 -1.72 10.00 0.45
CA ARG A 190 -2.02 11.28 -0.22
C ARG A 190 -3.37 11.26 -0.94
N TYR A 191 -4.40 10.77 -0.27
CA TYR A 191 -5.77 10.79 -0.79
C TYR A 191 -6.20 12.24 -1.11
N PRO A 192 -6.65 12.54 -2.34
CA PRO A 192 -6.84 13.92 -2.80
C PRO A 192 -8.13 14.59 -2.27
N HIS A 193 -9.08 13.82 -1.74
CA HIS A 193 -10.37 14.36 -1.31
C HIS A 193 -10.46 14.47 0.22
N LYS A 194 -11.20 15.48 0.69
CA LYS A 194 -11.51 15.60 2.12
C LYS A 194 -12.44 14.46 2.55
N VAL A 195 -12.14 13.81 3.67
CA VAL A 195 -12.95 12.74 4.25
C VAL A 195 -13.55 13.20 5.57
N ASN A 196 -14.88 13.16 5.66
CA ASN A 196 -15.58 13.46 6.91
C ASN A 196 -15.76 12.20 7.75
N ARG A 197 -15.63 12.33 9.08
CA ARG A 197 -15.79 11.22 10.04
C ARG A 197 -17.15 10.53 9.95
N SER A 198 -18.22 11.29 9.71
CA SER A 198 -19.59 10.77 9.60
C SER A 198 -19.76 9.77 8.45
N TRP A 199 -19.00 9.94 7.36
CA TRP A 199 -19.03 9.01 6.21
C TRP A 199 -18.47 7.64 6.57
N LEU A 200 -17.49 7.60 7.48
CA LEU A 200 -16.83 6.36 7.92
C LEU A 200 -17.61 5.65 9.02
N LEU A 201 -18.39 6.38 9.83
CA LEU A 201 -19.30 5.81 10.82
C LEU A 201 -20.47 5.05 10.16
N THR A 202 -20.99 5.60 9.08
CA THR A 202 -22.20 5.10 8.41
C THR A 202 -21.98 4.90 6.92
N PRO A 203 -21.11 3.95 6.53
CA PRO A 203 -20.59 3.89 5.17
C PRO A 203 -21.65 3.50 4.11
N THR A 204 -22.78 2.94 4.52
CA THR A 204 -23.88 2.51 3.64
C THR A 204 -25.00 3.54 3.46
N VAL A 205 -24.98 4.63 4.22
CA VAL A 205 -26.03 5.65 4.12
C VAL A 205 -25.96 6.34 2.75
N THR A 206 -27.09 6.46 2.07
CA THR A 206 -27.20 6.89 0.66
C THR A 206 -26.40 8.16 0.33
N HIS A 207 -26.43 9.18 1.19
CA HIS A 207 -25.72 10.45 0.96
C HIS A 207 -24.21 10.39 1.26
N CYS A 208 -23.75 9.35 1.97
CA CYS A 208 -22.34 9.09 2.27
C CYS A 208 -21.72 8.07 1.31
N PHE A 209 -22.52 7.13 0.80
CA PHE A 209 -22.05 5.95 0.07
C PHE A 209 -21.20 6.31 -1.16
N GLY A 210 -21.59 7.33 -1.93
CA GLY A 210 -20.80 7.78 -3.09
C GLY A 210 -19.38 8.26 -2.70
N TYR A 211 -19.22 8.91 -1.54
CA TYR A 211 -17.89 9.31 -1.04
C TYR A 211 -17.07 8.12 -0.55
N VAL A 212 -17.74 7.13 0.07
CA VAL A 212 -17.10 5.89 0.49
C VAL A 212 -16.63 5.08 -0.72
N LEU A 213 -17.44 5.00 -1.77
CA LEU A 213 -17.04 4.37 -3.03
C LEU A 213 -15.84 5.05 -3.65
N MET A 214 -15.81 6.38 -3.72
CA MET A 214 -14.66 7.12 -4.26
C MET A 214 -13.36 6.83 -3.50
N MET A 215 -13.46 6.64 -2.18
CA MET A 215 -12.32 6.22 -1.36
C MET A 215 -11.94 4.77 -1.62
N LEU A 216 -12.90 3.85 -1.73
CA LEU A 216 -12.63 2.44 -2.05
C LEU A 216 -12.05 2.28 -3.46
N ASP A 217 -12.55 3.06 -4.43
CA ASP A 217 -12.06 3.13 -5.82
C ASP A 217 -10.59 3.53 -5.86
N PHE A 218 -10.24 4.58 -5.13
CA PHE A 218 -8.87 5.03 -4.95
C PHE A 218 -7.98 3.98 -4.29
N LEU A 219 -8.48 3.31 -3.25
CA LEU A 219 -7.76 2.24 -2.56
C LEU A 219 -7.58 1.00 -3.43
N MET A 220 -8.50 0.75 -4.36
CA MET A 220 -8.42 -0.36 -5.31
C MET A 220 -7.33 -0.15 -6.38
N ASP A 221 -6.88 1.08 -6.64
CA ASP A 221 -5.72 1.33 -7.53
C ASP A 221 -4.41 0.70 -7.01
N PHE A 222 -4.36 0.37 -5.71
CA PHE A 222 -3.23 -0.31 -5.06
C PHE A 222 -3.40 -1.84 -5.02
N ALA A 223 -4.60 -2.33 -5.32
CA ALA A 223 -4.89 -3.75 -5.26
C ALA A 223 -4.24 -4.46 -6.46
N PRO A 224 -3.69 -5.68 -6.28
CA PRO A 224 -3.18 -6.46 -7.40
C PRO A 224 -4.33 -6.76 -8.38
N PRO A 225 -4.08 -6.81 -9.69
CA PRO A 225 -5.12 -7.22 -10.63
C PRO A 225 -5.56 -8.66 -10.31
N PRO A 226 -6.84 -8.99 -10.51
CA PRO A 226 -7.33 -10.34 -10.28
C PRO A 226 -6.66 -11.30 -11.27
N GLU A 227 -6.16 -12.44 -10.76
CA GLU A 227 -5.26 -13.32 -11.50
C GLU A 227 -5.83 -13.93 -12.81
N ALA A 228 -7.13 -13.77 -13.06
CA ALA A 228 -7.78 -14.23 -14.28
C ALA A 228 -7.29 -13.49 -15.54
N ASP A 229 -6.76 -12.27 -15.40
CA ASP A 229 -6.23 -11.48 -16.51
C ASP A 229 -4.69 -11.41 -16.53
N SER A 230 -4.00 -12.22 -15.72
CA SER A 230 -2.52 -12.26 -15.66
C SER A 230 -1.86 -12.70 -16.96
N GLN A 231 -2.61 -13.19 -17.96
CA GLN A 231 -2.08 -13.41 -19.31
C GLN A 231 -2.12 -12.16 -20.21
N ALA A 232 -2.86 -11.12 -19.81
CA ALA A 232 -2.82 -9.79 -20.40
C ALA A 232 -2.00 -8.83 -19.54
N GLU A 233 -1.09 -9.37 -18.72
CA GLU A 233 0.13 -8.67 -18.37
C GLU A 233 0.76 -8.29 -19.71
N PHE A 234 0.61 -7.02 -20.10
CA PHE A 234 1.58 -6.40 -20.98
C PHE A 234 2.90 -6.80 -20.38
N ALA A 235 3.61 -7.70 -21.07
CA ALA A 235 5.01 -7.93 -20.86
C ALA A 235 5.71 -6.57 -21.05
N PHE A 236 5.67 -5.73 -20.02
CA PHE A 236 6.91 -5.42 -19.35
C PHE A 236 7.37 -6.77 -18.83
N THR A 237 7.92 -7.58 -19.72
CA THR A 237 8.91 -8.55 -19.35
C THR A 237 9.91 -7.65 -18.61
N GLU A 238 9.78 -7.60 -17.27
CA GLU A 238 10.87 -7.26 -16.38
C GLU A 238 12.07 -8.06 -16.89
N ASP A 239 11.86 -9.30 -17.35
CA ASP A 239 12.84 -10.05 -18.15
C ASP A 239 13.40 -9.32 -19.38
N THR A 240 12.68 -8.52 -20.17
CA THR A 240 13.24 -7.83 -21.36
C THR A 240 13.73 -6.43 -21.06
N LEU A 241 13.12 -5.68 -20.14
CA LEU A 241 13.64 -4.37 -19.78
C LEU A 241 14.82 -4.54 -18.83
N ASP A 242 14.77 -5.49 -17.91
CA ASP A 242 15.92 -5.93 -17.14
C ASP A 242 16.88 -6.75 -17.99
N GLU A 243 16.53 -7.63 -18.95
CA GLU A 243 17.55 -8.14 -19.91
C GLU A 243 18.07 -7.05 -20.83
N PHE A 244 17.32 -6.00 -21.13
CA PHE A 244 17.82 -4.90 -21.95
C PHE A 244 18.72 -3.98 -21.15
N ILE A 245 18.37 -3.67 -19.91
CA ILE A 245 19.16 -2.86 -18.98
C ILE A 245 20.36 -3.66 -18.49
N PHE A 246 20.17 -4.90 -18.05
CA PHE A 246 21.21 -5.86 -17.66
C PHE A 246 22.04 -6.27 -18.87
N GLY A 247 21.46 -6.51 -20.04
CA GLY A 247 22.18 -6.82 -21.26
C GLY A 247 22.95 -5.60 -21.81
N LYS A 248 22.42 -4.39 -21.68
CA LYS A 248 23.20 -3.15 -21.90
C LYS A 248 24.28 -3.01 -20.84
N ALA A 249 23.99 -3.28 -19.57
CA ALA A 249 24.97 -3.19 -18.49
C ALA A 249 26.09 -4.20 -18.72
N VAL A 250 25.79 -5.45 -19.09
CA VAL A 250 26.73 -6.52 -19.44
C VAL A 250 27.52 -6.18 -20.70
N LYS A 251 26.93 -5.53 -21.71
CA LYS A 251 27.66 -5.05 -22.90
C LYS A 251 28.54 -3.84 -22.61
N LEU A 252 28.10 -2.95 -21.72
CA LEU A 252 28.84 -1.78 -21.28
C LEU A 252 29.88 -2.14 -20.19
N PHE A 253 29.74 -3.29 -19.53
CA PHE A 253 30.61 -3.69 -18.43
C PHE A 253 32.05 -3.94 -18.89
N PRO A 254 32.34 -4.63 -20.01
CA PRO A 254 33.68 -4.72 -20.56
C PRO A 254 34.24 -3.36 -20.97
N ILE A 255 33.41 -2.43 -21.48
CA ILE A 255 33.83 -1.08 -21.85
C ILE A 255 34.18 -0.28 -20.59
N TYR A 256 33.34 -0.38 -19.56
CA TYR A 256 33.60 0.17 -18.23
C TYR A 256 34.86 -0.45 -17.62
N GLN A 257 35.10 -1.75 -17.79
CA GLN A 257 36.25 -2.48 -17.26
C GLN A 257 37.55 -2.17 -18.01
N ALA A 258 37.50 -2.01 -19.32
CA ALA A 258 38.63 -1.60 -20.16
C ALA A 258 38.98 -0.13 -19.96
N ASN A 259 37.99 0.72 -19.71
CA ASN A 259 38.21 2.12 -19.34
C ASN A 259 38.39 2.30 -17.83
N LYS A 260 38.31 1.23 -17.03
CA LYS A 260 38.45 1.30 -15.57
C LYS A 260 39.83 1.77 -15.17
N SER A 261 40.89 1.34 -15.86
CA SER A 261 42.23 1.87 -15.61
C SER A 261 42.31 3.37 -15.93
N LYS A 262 41.75 3.82 -17.06
CA LYS A 262 41.70 5.25 -17.43
C LYS A 262 40.83 6.10 -16.50
N LEU A 263 39.78 5.52 -15.91
CA LEU A 263 38.93 6.15 -14.89
C LEU A 263 39.58 6.10 -13.50
N CYS A 264 40.34 5.04 -13.20
CA CYS A 264 41.18 4.93 -12.01
C CYS A 264 42.31 5.95 -12.07
N ASP A 265 42.95 6.20 -13.22
CA ASP A 265 43.98 7.25 -13.34
C ASP A 265 43.41 8.67 -13.08
N ILE A 266 42.10 8.87 -13.22
CA ILE A 266 41.38 10.12 -12.88
C ILE A 266 40.91 10.12 -11.41
N LEU A 267 40.68 8.96 -10.82
CA LEU A 267 40.20 8.78 -9.44
C LEU A 267 41.31 8.41 -8.44
N ASP A 268 42.55 8.22 -8.90
CA ASP A 268 43.73 7.96 -8.06
C ASP A 268 44.22 9.24 -7.33
N GLN A 269 43.42 10.31 -7.34
CA GLN A 269 43.49 11.35 -6.32
C GLN A 269 42.76 10.97 -5.01
N ASP A 270 41.93 9.92 -4.98
CA ASP A 270 41.18 9.54 -3.78
C ASP A 270 41.68 8.23 -3.18
N SER A 271 42.60 8.38 -2.22
CA SER A 271 43.03 7.40 -1.20
C SER A 271 41.88 6.58 -0.59
N GLU A 272 40.63 7.04 -0.70
CA GLU A 272 39.42 6.43 -0.18
C GLU A 272 39.04 5.10 -0.86
N LEU A 273 39.40 4.87 -2.14
CA LEU A 273 39.00 3.65 -2.84
C LEU A 273 39.84 2.42 -2.41
N ALA A 274 41.12 2.64 -2.12
CA ALA A 274 42.00 1.61 -1.55
C ALA A 274 41.55 1.26 -0.12
N GLU A 275 41.18 2.28 0.66
CA GLU A 275 40.60 2.11 1.99
C GLU A 275 39.26 1.35 1.94
N MET A 276 38.41 1.62 0.95
CA MET A 276 37.12 0.95 0.78
C MET A 276 37.26 -0.53 0.39
N LYS A 277 38.27 -0.88 -0.42
CA LYS A 277 38.58 -2.29 -0.71
C LYS A 277 39.14 -3.02 0.51
N SER A 278 39.97 -2.36 1.31
CA SER A 278 40.45 -2.89 2.59
C SER A 278 39.29 -3.15 3.56
N LYS A 279 38.41 -2.16 3.74
CA LYS A 279 37.18 -2.26 4.56
C LYS A 279 36.23 -3.35 4.07
N SER A 280 36.11 -3.54 2.75
CA SER A 280 35.31 -4.63 2.19
C SER A 280 35.87 -6.02 2.50
N LEU A 281 37.19 -6.16 2.65
CA LEU A 281 37.82 -7.43 3.01
C LEU A 281 37.62 -7.71 4.51
N GLU A 282 37.79 -6.69 5.36
CA GLU A 282 37.50 -6.76 6.79
C GLU A 282 36.02 -7.12 7.06
N LEU A 283 35.08 -6.54 6.31
CA LEU A 283 33.65 -6.89 6.40
C LEU A 283 33.36 -8.37 6.09
N LYS A 284 34.16 -9.00 5.22
CA LYS A 284 34.02 -10.43 4.93
C LYS A 284 34.57 -11.29 6.06
N GLN A 285 35.66 -10.88 6.68
CA GLN A 285 36.24 -11.56 7.85
C GLN A 285 35.30 -11.44 9.07
N LEU A 286 34.76 -10.25 9.32
CA LEU A 286 33.80 -10.01 10.40
C LEU A 286 32.51 -10.81 10.23
N LYS A 287 32.01 -10.99 9.00
CA LYS A 287 30.86 -11.87 8.74
C LYS A 287 31.14 -13.34 9.03
N ALA A 288 32.36 -13.80 8.78
CA ALA A 288 32.75 -15.17 9.13
C ALA A 288 32.81 -15.33 10.67
N GLU A 289 33.32 -14.34 11.39
CA GLU A 289 33.33 -14.32 12.86
C GLU A 289 31.92 -14.20 13.47
N GLU A 290 31.03 -13.42 12.86
CA GLU A 290 29.62 -13.28 13.27
C GLU A 290 28.88 -14.63 13.20
N SER A 291 29.16 -15.43 12.18
CA SER A 291 28.62 -16.80 12.08
C SER A 291 29.13 -17.75 13.17
N GLY A 292 30.35 -17.52 13.68
CA GLY A 292 30.88 -18.25 14.84
C GLY A 292 30.25 -17.80 16.16
N LEU A 293 30.02 -16.49 16.33
CA LEU A 293 29.36 -15.92 17.50
C LEU A 293 27.91 -16.38 17.65
N ASP A 294 27.17 -16.54 16.54
CA ASP A 294 25.81 -17.07 16.58
C ASP A 294 25.76 -18.52 17.11
N ALA A 295 26.76 -19.34 16.77
CA ALA A 295 26.88 -20.70 17.30
C ALA A 295 27.13 -20.68 18.82
N ASP A 296 27.99 -19.77 19.30
CA ASP A 296 28.27 -19.59 20.73
C ASP A 296 27.07 -19.04 21.52
N ILE A 297 26.32 -18.09 20.94
CA ILE A 297 25.07 -17.57 21.54
C ILE A 297 24.05 -18.70 21.67
N MET A 298 23.90 -19.53 20.64
CA MET A 298 23.00 -20.69 20.69
C MET A 298 23.45 -21.72 21.73
N SER A 299 24.76 -21.98 21.86
CA SER A 299 25.32 -22.86 22.87
C SER A 299 25.03 -22.35 24.30
N ARG A 300 25.30 -21.07 24.58
CA ARG A 300 25.03 -20.43 25.88
C ARG A 300 23.54 -20.33 26.19
N SER A 301 22.69 -20.09 25.20
CA SER A 301 21.23 -20.09 25.36
C SER A 301 20.73 -21.46 25.83
N LYS A 302 21.28 -22.54 25.25
CA LYS A 302 20.98 -23.91 25.65
C LYS A 302 21.44 -24.21 27.08
N GLU A 303 22.62 -23.74 27.45
CA GLU A 303 23.15 -23.88 28.82
C GLU A 303 22.29 -23.12 29.86
N LEU A 304 21.88 -21.88 29.55
CA LEU A 304 20.98 -21.11 30.40
C LEU A 304 19.60 -21.77 30.56
N GLN A 305 19.10 -22.43 29.51
CA GLN A 305 17.85 -23.17 29.58
C GLN A 305 17.97 -24.39 30.51
N GLN A 306 19.07 -25.13 30.42
CA GLN A 306 19.36 -26.25 31.34
C GLN A 306 19.49 -25.80 32.79
N LEU A 307 20.15 -24.66 33.05
CA LEU A 307 20.27 -24.10 34.40
C LEU A 307 18.90 -23.66 34.96
N ARG A 308 18.03 -23.08 34.13
CA ARG A 308 16.66 -22.73 34.53
C ARG A 308 15.82 -23.96 34.89
N GLU A 309 16.00 -25.06 34.18
CA GLU A 309 15.33 -26.33 34.49
C GLU A 309 15.84 -26.91 35.81
N LYS A 310 17.16 -26.91 36.05
CA LYS A 310 17.76 -27.32 37.33
C LYS A 310 17.29 -26.47 38.51
N LEU A 311 17.13 -25.16 38.32
CA LEU A 311 16.59 -24.29 39.36
C LEU A 311 15.13 -24.63 39.70
N LYS A 312 14.31 -24.93 38.69
CA LYS A 312 12.92 -25.38 38.91
C LYS A 312 12.86 -26.69 39.68
N THR A 313 13.71 -27.68 39.34
CA THR A 313 13.74 -28.96 40.06
C THR A 313 14.16 -28.78 41.52
N LEU A 314 15.22 -28.01 41.78
CA LEU A 314 15.65 -27.71 43.16
C LEU A 314 14.58 -26.94 43.94
N GLN A 315 13.87 -26.02 43.30
CA GLN A 315 12.78 -25.27 43.94
C GLN A 315 11.61 -26.19 44.31
N THR A 316 11.29 -27.18 43.48
CA THR A 316 10.27 -28.20 43.80
C THR A 316 10.71 -29.13 44.92
N GLU A 317 11.98 -29.55 44.94
CA GLU A 317 12.54 -30.37 46.03
C GLU A 317 12.53 -29.62 47.37
N LEU A 318 12.84 -28.32 47.36
CA LEU A 318 12.81 -27.48 48.56
C LEU A 318 11.38 -27.33 49.09
N LEU A 319 10.39 -27.10 48.21
CA LEU A 319 8.98 -27.09 48.60
C LEU A 319 8.54 -28.43 49.19
N GLN A 320 8.97 -29.55 48.60
CA GLN A 320 8.68 -30.88 49.11
C GLN A 320 9.31 -31.12 50.49
N CYS A 321 10.57 -30.72 50.69
CA CYS A 321 11.24 -30.78 51.99
C CYS A 321 10.52 -29.93 53.03
N LYS A 322 10.08 -28.72 52.66
CA LYS A 322 9.32 -27.83 53.53
C LYS A 322 7.98 -28.47 53.95
N TYR A 323 7.28 -29.11 53.02
CA TYR A 323 6.05 -29.84 53.30
C TYR A 323 6.29 -31.02 54.26
N LEU A 324 7.36 -31.81 54.04
CA LEU A 324 7.73 -32.92 54.92
C LEU A 324 8.12 -32.45 56.33
N LEU A 325 8.83 -31.32 56.45
CA LEU A 325 9.16 -30.71 57.74
C LEU A 325 7.91 -30.21 58.48
N GLN A 326 6.96 -29.62 57.75
CA GLN A 326 5.70 -29.15 58.31
C GLN A 326 4.81 -30.31 58.75
N ALA A 327 4.80 -31.42 58.00
CA ALA A 327 4.12 -32.66 58.36
C ALA A 327 4.80 -33.40 59.54
N GLY A 328 6.13 -33.30 59.66
CA GLY A 328 6.92 -33.90 60.73
C GLY A 328 7.02 -33.08 62.02
N SER A 329 6.41 -31.89 62.07
CA SER A 329 6.45 -30.92 63.19
C SER A 329 5.75 -31.40 64.48
N VAL A 330 5.46 -32.69 64.65
CA VAL A 330 4.83 -33.21 65.87
C VAL A 330 5.84 -33.59 66.96
N LYS A 331 7.15 -33.78 66.70
CA LYS A 331 8.18 -33.95 67.76
C LYS A 331 9.58 -34.14 67.16
N CYS A 332 10.36 -33.08 66.93
CA CYS A 332 11.81 -33.21 66.74
C CYS A 332 12.52 -31.88 67.05
N LYS A 333 13.07 -31.74 68.27
CA LYS A 333 13.87 -30.58 68.72
C LYS A 333 15.35 -30.66 68.28
N GLY A 334 15.65 -31.25 67.12
CA GLY A 334 17.03 -31.60 66.73
C GLY A 334 17.57 -31.04 65.41
N SER A 335 16.78 -30.33 64.58
CA SER A 335 17.18 -30.03 63.18
C SER A 335 17.75 -28.63 62.92
N GLU A 336 17.84 -27.75 63.92
CA GLU A 336 18.34 -26.37 63.75
C GLU A 336 19.82 -26.28 63.35
N HIS A 337 20.63 -27.29 63.70
CA HIS A 337 22.06 -27.32 63.37
C HIS A 337 22.30 -27.60 61.87
N LEU A 338 21.43 -28.38 61.23
CA LEU A 338 21.60 -28.78 59.83
C LEU A 338 21.28 -27.64 58.85
N LEU A 339 20.33 -26.77 59.20
CA LEU A 339 19.99 -25.57 58.44
C LEU A 339 21.12 -24.53 58.48
N LYS A 340 21.71 -24.28 59.66
CA LYS A 340 22.87 -23.38 59.80
C LYS A 340 24.10 -23.88 59.02
N THR A 341 24.28 -25.20 58.91
CA THR A 341 25.41 -25.76 58.16
C THR A 341 25.24 -25.57 56.65
N LYS A 342 24.02 -25.65 56.12
CA LYS A 342 23.75 -25.41 54.70
C LYS A 342 23.85 -23.93 54.30
N ASP A 343 23.46 -23.01 55.19
CA ASP A 343 23.62 -21.57 54.94
C ASP A 343 25.09 -21.14 54.92
N ASN A 344 25.94 -21.73 55.78
CA ASN A 344 27.39 -21.49 55.76
C ASN A 344 28.06 -22.03 54.48
N ILE A 345 27.62 -23.18 53.97
CA ILE A 345 28.15 -23.73 52.70
C ILE A 345 27.78 -22.81 51.54
N LEU A 346 26.55 -22.32 51.47
CA LEU A 346 26.11 -21.36 50.44
C LEU A 346 26.90 -20.04 50.48
N GLN A 347 27.22 -19.51 51.67
CA GLN A 347 28.07 -18.32 51.81
C GLN A 347 29.52 -18.57 51.40
N SER A 348 30.07 -19.75 51.68
CA SER A 348 31.44 -20.10 51.29
C SER A 348 31.61 -20.27 49.77
N THR A 349 30.60 -20.76 49.05
CA THR A 349 30.63 -20.88 47.58
C THR A 349 30.39 -19.57 46.83
N CYS A 350 29.85 -18.53 47.47
CA CYS A 350 29.71 -17.19 46.87
C CYS A 350 30.97 -16.31 47.03
N SER A 351 31.98 -16.78 47.76
CA SER A 351 33.24 -16.07 47.99
C SER A 351 34.30 -16.50 46.97
N GLU A 352 34.03 -16.29 45.68
CA GLU A 352 35.05 -16.43 44.62
C GLU A 352 36.11 -15.30 44.75
N PRO A 353 37.41 -15.57 44.53
CA PRO A 353 38.45 -14.58 44.76
C PRO A 353 38.38 -13.42 43.75
N GLU A 354 38.13 -12.22 44.25
CA GLU A 354 38.00 -10.97 43.49
C GLU A 354 39.31 -10.44 42.88
N TYR A 355 40.46 -11.07 43.13
CA TYR A 355 41.77 -10.45 42.88
C TYR A 355 42.44 -10.73 41.51
N GLN A 356 41.75 -11.39 40.57
CA GLN A 356 42.34 -11.72 39.25
C GLN A 356 41.44 -11.39 38.03
N LYS A 357 40.50 -10.44 38.18
CA LYS A 357 39.58 -10.02 37.11
C LYS A 357 39.92 -8.67 36.45
N GLN A 358 41.01 -8.00 36.85
CA GLN A 358 41.21 -6.58 36.50
C GLN A 358 41.98 -6.30 35.19
N GLU A 359 42.70 -7.27 34.62
CA GLU A 359 43.49 -7.05 33.38
C GLU A 359 42.85 -7.58 32.08
N VAL A 360 41.80 -8.42 32.15
CA VAL A 360 41.15 -9.02 30.96
C VAL A 360 39.85 -8.30 30.55
N ALA A 361 39.40 -7.29 31.31
CA ALA A 361 38.11 -6.63 31.08
C ALA A 361 38.11 -5.49 30.02
N GLN A 362 39.27 -4.99 29.60
CA GLN A 362 39.35 -3.89 28.63
C GLN A 362 39.11 -4.25 27.15
N PRO A 363 39.53 -5.42 26.60
CA PRO A 363 39.25 -5.71 25.18
C PRO A 363 37.76 -6.01 24.90
N THR A 364 36.99 -6.45 25.91
CA THR A 364 35.57 -6.77 25.73
C THR A 364 34.67 -5.54 25.58
N THR A 365 35.02 -4.38 26.16
CA THR A 365 34.20 -3.17 26.05
C THR A 365 34.29 -2.55 24.66
N CYS A 366 35.48 -2.53 24.05
CA CYS A 366 35.67 -2.06 22.67
C CYS A 366 34.94 -2.95 21.64
N SER A 367 34.90 -4.27 21.86
CA SER A 367 34.14 -5.18 20.98
C SER A 367 32.63 -4.99 21.10
N LEU A 368 32.12 -4.65 22.29
CA LEU A 368 30.69 -4.44 22.52
C LEU A 368 30.19 -3.16 21.82
N GLU A 369 30.98 -2.08 21.87
CA GLU A 369 30.66 -0.82 21.17
C GLU A 369 30.58 -1.01 19.66
N LYS A 370 31.51 -1.77 19.07
CA LYS A 370 31.46 -2.12 17.63
C LYS A 370 30.19 -2.88 17.25
N LEU A 371 29.74 -3.81 18.10
CA LEU A 371 28.48 -4.54 17.87
C LEU A 371 27.25 -3.63 17.93
N TYR A 372 27.22 -2.66 18.84
CA TYR A 372 26.15 -1.66 18.87
C TYR A 372 26.15 -0.77 17.62
N GLN A 373 27.34 -0.34 17.16
CA GLN A 373 27.48 0.43 15.93
C GLN A 373 26.98 -0.36 14.71
N LEU A 374 27.41 -1.63 14.55
CA LEU A 374 26.95 -2.52 13.48
C LEU A 374 25.43 -2.72 13.52
N LYS A 375 24.85 -2.89 14.71
CA LYS A 375 23.40 -3.01 14.88
C LYS A 375 22.66 -1.75 14.43
N ASP A 376 23.17 -0.57 14.79
CA ASP A 376 22.58 0.71 14.41
C ASP A 376 22.70 0.97 12.90
N GLU A 377 23.85 0.64 12.29
CA GLU A 377 24.07 0.68 10.84
C GLU A 377 23.11 -0.25 10.09
N LEU A 378 22.94 -1.49 10.58
CA LEU A 378 22.04 -2.47 9.98
C LEU A 378 20.58 -2.00 10.10
N GLN A 379 20.20 -1.39 11.23
CA GLN A 379 18.88 -0.79 11.42
C GLN A 379 18.68 0.43 10.51
N MET A 380 19.72 1.23 10.26
CA MET A 380 19.68 2.33 9.29
C MET A 380 19.50 1.79 7.87
N CYS A 381 20.27 0.78 7.46
CA CYS A 381 20.14 0.14 6.14
C CYS A 381 18.74 -0.45 5.91
N ARG A 382 18.15 -1.09 6.94
CA ARG A 382 16.77 -1.61 6.86
C ARG A 382 15.75 -0.49 6.61
N ARG A 383 15.90 0.65 7.28
CA ARG A 383 15.04 1.83 7.10
C ARG A 383 15.19 2.40 5.69
N VAL A 384 16.42 2.64 5.23
CA VAL A 384 16.69 3.16 3.88
C VAL A 384 16.11 2.23 2.81
N ARG A 385 16.30 0.92 2.94
CA ARG A 385 15.73 -0.05 2.00
C ARG A 385 14.20 0.03 1.98
N GLN A 386 13.56 0.13 3.14
CA GLN A 386 12.11 0.26 3.23
C GLN A 386 11.63 1.57 2.55
N GLU A 387 12.28 2.70 2.83
CA GLU A 387 11.96 3.99 2.20
C GLU A 387 12.10 3.93 0.67
N LEU A 388 13.14 3.27 0.15
CA LEU A 388 13.33 3.09 -1.29
C LEU A 388 12.22 2.24 -1.90
N CYS A 389 11.84 1.13 -1.27
CA CYS A 389 10.71 0.30 -1.72
C CYS A 389 9.39 1.08 -1.72
N GLU A 390 9.13 1.88 -0.69
CA GLU A 390 7.94 2.74 -0.61
C GLU A 390 7.94 3.80 -1.72
N ARG A 391 9.09 4.40 -2.03
CA ARG A 391 9.24 5.37 -3.14
C ARG A 391 9.01 4.72 -4.50
N ASP A 392 9.58 3.55 -4.76
CA ASP A 392 9.36 2.80 -6.00
C ASP A 392 7.87 2.47 -6.18
N HIS A 393 7.24 1.95 -5.12
CA HIS A 393 5.80 1.65 -5.12
C HIS A 393 4.95 2.90 -5.42
N LEU A 394 5.25 4.04 -4.78
CA LEU A 394 4.58 5.31 -5.04
C LEU A 394 4.76 5.81 -6.48
N GLN A 395 5.97 5.66 -7.05
CA GLN A 395 6.24 6.03 -8.45
C GLN A 395 5.46 5.14 -9.43
N LYS A 396 5.46 3.82 -9.21
CA LYS A 396 4.66 2.87 -9.98
C LYS A 396 3.18 3.20 -9.94
N LEU A 397 2.65 3.55 -8.76
CA LEU A 397 1.28 3.98 -8.60
C LEU A 397 0.97 5.28 -9.35
N GLN A 398 1.85 6.30 -9.24
CA GLN A 398 1.68 7.56 -9.97
C GLN A 398 1.64 7.32 -11.47
N LEU A 399 2.51 6.45 -11.99
CA LEU A 399 2.53 6.07 -13.40
C LEU A 399 1.23 5.36 -13.80
N ARG A 400 0.73 4.41 -12.99
CA ARG A 400 -0.56 3.74 -13.23
C ARG A 400 -1.72 4.73 -13.28
N ARG A 401 -1.78 5.69 -12.35
CA ARG A 401 -2.81 6.74 -12.33
C ARG A 401 -2.73 7.65 -13.55
N ALA A 402 -1.55 8.15 -13.87
CA ALA A 402 -1.34 8.97 -15.07
C ALA A 402 -1.75 8.22 -16.36
N ARG A 403 -1.46 6.92 -16.44
CA ARG A 403 -1.88 6.07 -17.57
C ARG A 403 -3.40 5.91 -17.63
N LYS A 404 -4.06 5.68 -16.49
CA LYS A 404 -5.54 5.58 -16.40
C LYS A 404 -6.19 6.90 -16.84
N GLU A 405 -5.69 8.04 -16.36
CA GLU A 405 -6.15 9.38 -16.75
C GLU A 405 -5.96 9.62 -18.26
N LEU A 406 -4.79 9.26 -18.81
CA LEU A 406 -4.52 9.35 -20.24
C LEU A 406 -5.51 8.50 -21.06
N LEU A 407 -5.74 7.24 -20.68
CA LEU A 407 -6.70 6.36 -21.37
C LEU A 407 -8.12 6.92 -21.31
N THR A 408 -8.51 7.48 -20.17
CA THR A 408 -9.83 8.11 -20.00
C THR A 408 -9.95 9.34 -20.90
N SER A 409 -8.88 10.14 -21.01
CA SER A 409 -8.83 11.29 -21.92
C SER A 409 -8.88 10.88 -23.39
N ILE A 410 -8.23 9.79 -23.77
CA ILE A 410 -8.28 9.24 -25.14
C ILE A 410 -9.69 8.77 -25.46
N GLU A 411 -10.34 8.03 -24.57
CA GLU A 411 -11.71 7.57 -24.80
C GLU A 411 -12.69 8.75 -24.90
N ALA A 412 -12.57 9.74 -24.00
CA ALA A 412 -13.38 10.95 -24.06
C ALA A 412 -13.18 11.73 -25.38
N PHE A 413 -11.95 11.76 -25.90
CA PHE A 413 -11.67 12.33 -27.22
C PHE A 413 -12.31 11.51 -28.33
N ASN A 414 -12.17 10.18 -28.32
CA ASN A 414 -12.72 9.27 -29.33
C ASN A 414 -14.25 9.30 -29.36
N VAL A 415 -14.93 9.39 -28.21
CA VAL A 415 -16.38 9.62 -28.14
C VAL A 415 -16.75 10.90 -28.88
N ARG A 416 -16.06 12.02 -28.63
CA ARG A 416 -16.33 13.29 -29.33
C ARG A 416 -16.04 13.22 -30.83
N MET A 417 -15.03 12.46 -31.25
CA MET A 417 -14.73 12.26 -32.66
C MET A 417 -15.82 11.44 -33.35
N ARG A 418 -16.33 10.40 -32.70
CA ARG A 418 -17.50 9.64 -33.18
C ARG A 418 -18.72 10.55 -33.30
N ASP A 419 -19.04 11.33 -32.27
CA ASP A 419 -20.17 12.28 -32.30
C ASP A 419 -20.03 13.29 -33.44
N LEU A 420 -18.82 13.79 -33.69
CA LEU A 420 -18.53 14.70 -34.79
C LEU A 420 -18.77 14.03 -36.16
N ILE A 421 -18.31 12.78 -36.33
CA ILE A 421 -18.45 12.01 -37.57
C ILE A 421 -19.93 11.64 -37.82
N TYR A 422 -20.68 11.26 -36.78
CA TYR A 422 -22.08 10.86 -36.89
C TYR A 422 -23.07 12.03 -36.90
N SER A 423 -22.63 13.25 -36.54
CA SER A 423 -23.48 14.43 -36.63
C SER A 423 -23.84 14.67 -38.09
N SER A 424 -25.14 14.55 -38.41
CA SER A 424 -25.73 14.67 -39.75
C SER A 424 -25.40 15.97 -40.49
N ARG A 425 -24.89 16.97 -39.75
CA ARG A 425 -24.42 18.23 -40.28
C ARG A 425 -23.15 18.08 -41.13
N TRP A 426 -22.37 17.02 -40.90
CA TRP A 426 -21.09 16.81 -41.55
C TRP A 426 -21.13 15.48 -42.30
N ARG A 427 -21.34 15.54 -43.62
CA ARG A 427 -21.12 14.38 -44.50
C ARG A 427 -19.61 14.17 -44.68
N VAL A 428 -18.89 14.00 -43.58
CA VAL A 428 -17.48 13.64 -43.62
C VAL A 428 -17.42 12.26 -44.27
N SER A 429 -16.68 12.15 -45.36
CA SER A 429 -16.47 10.85 -46.01
C SER A 429 -15.97 9.87 -44.96
N SER A 430 -16.56 8.68 -44.90
CA SER A 430 -16.30 7.64 -43.90
C SER A 430 -14.83 7.17 -43.80
N SER A 431 -13.94 7.73 -44.63
CA SER A 431 -12.52 7.43 -44.70
C SER A 431 -11.65 8.17 -43.68
N LEU A 432 -12.15 9.18 -42.97
CA LEU A 432 -11.35 9.92 -41.99
C LEU A 432 -11.42 9.27 -40.60
N GLN A 433 -10.44 8.39 -40.32
CA GLN A 433 -10.26 7.81 -38.98
C GLN A 433 -9.66 8.85 -38.03
N LEU A 434 -10.53 9.63 -37.38
CA LEU A 434 -10.14 10.66 -36.40
C LEU A 434 -9.87 10.11 -35.00
N GLU A 435 -10.25 8.86 -34.74
CA GLU A 435 -9.99 8.20 -33.46
C GLU A 435 -8.49 7.97 -33.24
N LEU A 436 -8.08 8.12 -31.98
CA LEU A 436 -6.75 7.72 -31.51
C LEU A 436 -6.78 6.26 -31.08
N PRO A 437 -5.71 5.49 -31.36
CA PRO A 437 -5.57 4.15 -30.80
C PRO A 437 -5.39 4.20 -29.27
N ILE A 438 -5.60 3.07 -28.58
CA ILE A 438 -5.48 2.96 -27.11
C ILE A 438 -4.09 3.38 -26.62
N HIS A 439 -3.06 3.19 -27.45
CA HIS A 439 -1.68 3.59 -27.20
C HIS A 439 -1.19 4.53 -28.31
N PRO A 440 -1.60 5.81 -28.28
CA PRO A 440 -1.28 6.73 -29.34
C PRO A 440 0.20 7.08 -29.33
N THR A 441 0.84 6.96 -30.48
CA THR A 441 2.17 7.51 -30.71
C THR A 441 2.09 9.03 -30.87
N ARG A 442 3.21 9.73 -30.74
CA ARG A 442 3.26 11.19 -30.96
C ARG A 442 2.87 11.52 -32.40
N GLU A 443 3.22 10.64 -33.32
CA GLU A 443 2.90 10.69 -34.74
C GLU A 443 1.40 10.56 -34.95
N ASP A 444 0.73 9.61 -34.27
CA ASP A 444 -0.73 9.47 -34.34
C ASP A 444 -1.43 10.75 -33.93
N VAL A 445 -1.05 11.33 -32.80
CA VAL A 445 -1.64 12.59 -32.29
C VAL A 445 -1.39 13.73 -33.28
N ALA A 446 -0.18 13.86 -33.81
CA ALA A 446 0.16 14.89 -34.79
C ALA A 446 -0.64 14.74 -36.09
N GLN A 447 -0.82 13.51 -36.57
CA GLN A 447 -1.63 13.21 -37.75
C GLN A 447 -3.10 13.59 -37.53
N ARG A 448 -3.72 13.17 -36.42
CA ARG A 448 -5.12 13.49 -36.12
C ARG A 448 -5.30 15.01 -35.93
N HIS A 449 -4.31 15.67 -35.32
CA HIS A 449 -4.31 17.13 -35.22
C HIS A 449 -4.31 17.82 -36.60
N LYS A 450 -3.45 17.38 -37.53
CA LYS A 450 -3.45 17.90 -38.92
C LYS A 450 -4.79 17.67 -39.61
N LEU A 451 -5.37 16.47 -39.47
CA LEU A 451 -6.69 16.17 -40.04
C LEU A 451 -7.78 17.07 -39.46
N LEU A 452 -7.77 17.33 -38.16
CA LEU A 452 -8.71 18.26 -37.51
C LEU A 452 -8.53 19.70 -37.97
N GLN A 453 -7.29 20.16 -38.20
CA GLN A 453 -7.03 21.49 -38.77
C GLN A 453 -7.58 21.61 -40.20
N LEU A 454 -7.40 20.56 -41.02
CA LEU A 454 -7.95 20.52 -42.38
C LEU A 454 -9.48 20.55 -42.36
N LEU A 455 -10.10 19.76 -41.47
CA LEU A 455 -11.55 19.78 -41.27
C LEU A 455 -12.04 21.16 -40.85
N ARG A 456 -11.38 21.78 -39.87
CA ARG A 456 -11.71 23.14 -39.41
C ARG A 456 -11.67 24.15 -40.56
N SER A 457 -10.62 24.11 -41.37
CA SER A 457 -10.46 25.02 -42.52
C SER A 457 -11.61 24.85 -43.53
N LYS A 458 -12.04 23.60 -43.79
CA LYS A 458 -13.22 23.33 -44.62
C LYS A 458 -14.50 23.90 -44.01
N MET A 459 -14.70 23.75 -42.70
CA MET A 459 -15.87 24.31 -42.02
C MET A 459 -15.94 25.84 -42.13
N ASP A 460 -14.80 26.50 -41.99
CA ASP A 460 -14.72 27.97 -42.09
C ASP A 460 -15.09 28.45 -43.50
N ILE A 461 -14.66 27.72 -44.54
CA ILE A 461 -15.02 27.98 -45.94
C ILE A 461 -16.52 27.77 -46.15
N GLU A 462 -17.09 26.64 -45.75
CA GLU A 462 -18.53 26.36 -45.90
C GLU A 462 -19.39 27.37 -45.14
N SER A 463 -18.98 27.76 -43.94
CA SER A 463 -19.67 28.79 -43.16
C SER A 463 -19.65 30.15 -43.88
N SER A 464 -18.53 30.52 -44.49
CA SER A 464 -18.43 31.75 -45.28
C SER A 464 -19.34 31.70 -46.52
N ALA A 465 -19.39 30.56 -47.22
CA ALA A 465 -20.22 30.37 -48.40
C ALA A 465 -21.73 30.49 -48.06
N VAL A 466 -22.18 29.86 -46.97
CA VAL A 466 -23.57 29.97 -46.51
C VAL A 466 -23.94 31.41 -46.17
N LYS A 467 -23.05 32.15 -45.49
CA LYS A 467 -23.27 33.57 -45.18
C LYS A 467 -23.40 34.42 -46.45
N THR A 468 -22.52 34.19 -47.44
CA THR A 468 -22.59 34.92 -48.72
C THR A 468 -23.89 34.64 -49.46
N LYS A 469 -24.36 33.38 -49.48
CA LYS A 469 -25.61 33.00 -50.15
C LYS A 469 -26.84 33.65 -49.51
N ILE A 470 -26.92 33.62 -48.18
CA ILE A 470 -28.01 34.28 -47.44
C ILE A 470 -27.99 35.80 -47.71
N GLY A 471 -26.81 36.41 -47.74
CA GLY A 471 -26.66 37.83 -48.07
C GLY A 471 -27.14 38.17 -49.49
N THR A 472 -26.80 37.35 -50.48
CA THR A 472 -27.25 37.55 -51.87
C THR A 472 -28.76 37.34 -52.03
N ASP A 473 -29.33 36.36 -51.33
CA ASP A 473 -30.76 36.07 -51.40
C ASP A 473 -31.59 37.20 -50.75
N LEU A 474 -31.12 37.74 -49.62
CA LEU A 474 -31.71 38.92 -48.98
C LEU A 474 -31.59 40.17 -49.85
N SER A 475 -30.44 40.40 -50.50
CA SER A 475 -30.26 41.53 -51.42
C SER A 475 -31.20 41.44 -52.62
N LYS A 476 -31.40 40.24 -53.18
CA LYS A 476 -32.34 40.00 -54.28
C LYS A 476 -33.78 40.21 -53.85
N ALA A 477 -34.16 39.74 -52.66
CA ALA A 477 -35.49 39.96 -52.10
C ALA A 477 -35.81 41.45 -51.93
N ASN A 478 -34.84 42.24 -51.45
CA ASN A 478 -34.99 43.68 -51.27
C ASN A 478 -35.03 44.49 -52.58
N HIS A 479 -34.55 43.94 -53.70
CA HIS A 479 -34.68 44.60 -55.01
C HIS A 479 -35.97 44.21 -55.75
N ALA A 480 -36.60 43.10 -55.35
CA ALA A 480 -37.85 42.63 -55.93
C ALA A 480 -39.10 43.20 -55.21
N ALA A 481 -38.92 43.69 -53.99
CA ALA A 481 -39.90 44.49 -53.25
C ALA A 481 -39.68 45.99 -53.55
#